data_AF-A0A931X2U3-F1
#
_entry.id   AF-A0A931X2U3-F1
#
_cell.length_a   1.000
_cell.length_b   1.000
_cell.length_c   1.000
_cell.angle_alpha   90.00
_cell.angle_beta   90.00
_cell.angle_gamma   90.00
#
_symmetry.space_group_name_H-M   'P 1'
#
loop_
_entity.id
_entity.type
_entity.pdbx_description
1 polymer ?
#
loop_
_entity_poly.entity_id
_entity_poly.type
_entity_poly.pdbx_seq_one_letter_code
_entity_poly.pdbx_strand_id
1 'polypeptide(L)'
;RGWVFSSGEALPSVHGSGEIAGGWFMWALRDAVAGAGFYSDGRKASAFYDRLAAEVLEACRAGRLDCSEPVLPFVTGLNRETIRPIALSLLRSIRFMALYERFDPIVPPSTGNEFSQTKFRLLTGSRPAPLDGEGGQEGVRTSIMRIAGVAYRFLTPVLLVASLPAWMFVLARRRPWRSPSAELALAASALVAMVSSVAIVALIEATSFPAITIRYLHAGYPMLIVFLVSTCEALIGSCVSRE
;
A
#
# COMPACT_ATOMS: atom_id res chain seq x y z
N ARG A 1 6.06 -21.59 -13.83
CA ARG A 1 5.25 -20.49 -14.41
C ARG A 1 6.16 -19.27 -14.44
N GLY A 2 6.30 -18.58 -15.58
CA GLY A 2 7.23 -17.45 -15.73
C GLY A 2 6.62 -16.11 -15.30
N TRP A 3 7.45 -15.07 -15.22
CA TRP A 3 7.05 -13.74 -14.73
C TRP A 3 6.01 -13.01 -15.58
N VAL A 4 5.96 -13.30 -16.89
CA VAL A 4 4.91 -12.82 -17.81
C VAL A 4 3.52 -13.33 -17.38
N PHE A 5 3.44 -14.61 -16.99
CA PHE A 5 2.20 -15.22 -16.53
C PHE A 5 1.73 -14.57 -15.22
N SER A 6 2.65 -14.41 -14.25
CA SER A 6 2.35 -13.76 -12.96
C SER A 6 1.88 -12.31 -13.13
N SER A 7 2.46 -11.59 -14.08
CA SER A 7 2.07 -10.21 -14.38
C SER A 7 0.69 -10.13 -15.02
N GLY A 8 0.40 -11.01 -16.00
CA GLY A 8 -0.89 -11.05 -16.69
C GLY A 8 -2.06 -11.48 -15.80
N GLU A 9 -1.84 -12.39 -14.85
CA GLU A 9 -2.86 -12.79 -13.87
C GLU A 9 -3.16 -11.66 -12.87
N ALA A 10 -2.15 -10.88 -12.49
CA ALA A 10 -2.27 -9.86 -11.47
C ALA A 10 -2.76 -8.49 -11.98
N LEU A 11 -2.39 -8.08 -13.20
CA LEU A 11 -2.70 -6.76 -13.78
C LEU A 11 -3.22 -6.85 -15.23
N PRO A 12 -4.35 -7.55 -15.48
CA PRO A 12 -4.86 -7.78 -16.83
C PRO A 12 -5.29 -6.52 -17.58
N SER A 13 -5.52 -5.39 -16.88
CA SER A 13 -5.98 -4.13 -17.47
C SER A 13 -4.89 -3.08 -17.71
N VAL A 14 -3.66 -3.33 -17.25
CA VAL A 14 -2.57 -2.33 -17.25
C VAL A 14 -1.44 -2.70 -18.21
N HIS A 15 -1.27 -3.98 -18.52
CA HIS A 15 -0.18 -4.46 -19.37
C HIS A 15 -0.71 -5.22 -20.58
N GLY A 16 -0.12 -4.94 -21.75
CA GLY A 16 -0.39 -5.70 -22.96
C GLY A 16 -0.07 -7.18 -22.75
N SER A 17 -0.75 -8.06 -23.47
CA SER A 17 -0.44 -9.49 -23.45
C SER A 17 1.04 -9.71 -23.79
N GLY A 18 1.82 -10.22 -22.83
CA GLY A 18 3.25 -10.50 -23.01
C GLY A 18 4.22 -9.59 -22.24
N GLU A 19 3.73 -8.53 -21.59
CA GLU A 19 4.58 -7.65 -20.78
C GLU A 19 4.74 -8.13 -19.32
N ILE A 20 5.84 -7.71 -18.69
CA ILE A 20 6.14 -7.99 -17.28
C ILE A 20 5.89 -6.70 -16.49
N ALA A 21 5.02 -6.77 -15.50
CA ALA A 21 4.68 -5.64 -14.66
C ALA A 21 5.88 -5.18 -13.83
N GLY A 22 5.94 -3.87 -13.51
CA GLY A 22 7.12 -3.23 -12.91
C GLY A 22 7.60 -3.91 -11.62
N GLY A 23 6.68 -4.36 -10.75
CA GLY A 23 7.02 -5.06 -9.52
C GLY A 23 7.65 -6.46 -9.71
N TRP A 24 7.46 -7.05 -10.89
CA TRP A 24 7.99 -8.37 -11.25
C TRP A 24 9.21 -8.30 -12.16
N PHE A 25 9.43 -7.18 -12.86
CA PHE A 25 10.54 -7.02 -13.79
C PHE A 25 11.90 -7.28 -13.13
N MET A 26 12.12 -6.74 -11.92
CA MET A 26 13.39 -6.96 -11.18
C MET A 26 13.67 -8.45 -10.91
N TRP A 27 12.62 -9.23 -10.64
CA TRP A 27 12.74 -10.66 -10.41
C TRP A 27 12.96 -11.43 -11.71
N ALA A 28 12.29 -11.02 -12.78
CA ALA A 28 12.49 -11.56 -14.12
C ALA A 28 13.91 -11.35 -14.63
N LEU A 29 14.43 -10.12 -14.47
CA LEU A 29 15.81 -9.79 -14.80
C LEU A 29 16.77 -10.62 -13.95
N ARG A 30 16.54 -10.70 -12.64
CA ARG A 30 17.38 -11.50 -11.74
C ARG A 30 17.47 -12.96 -12.19
N ASP A 31 16.34 -13.57 -12.53
CA ASP A 31 16.28 -14.98 -12.94
C ASP A 31 16.90 -15.20 -14.33
N ALA A 32 16.74 -14.26 -15.26
CA ALA A 32 17.41 -14.30 -16.56
C ALA A 32 18.94 -14.24 -16.42
N VAL A 33 19.45 -13.37 -15.55
CA VAL A 33 20.89 -13.24 -15.24
C VAL A 33 21.43 -14.50 -14.56
N ALA A 34 20.65 -15.10 -13.67
CA ALA A 34 20.97 -16.40 -13.09
C ALA A 34 21.07 -17.49 -14.15
N GLY A 35 20.08 -17.58 -15.04
CA GLY A 35 20.02 -18.55 -16.13
C GLY A 35 21.17 -18.40 -17.14
N ALA A 36 21.65 -17.17 -17.32
CA ALA A 36 22.83 -16.87 -18.12
C ALA A 36 24.17 -17.15 -17.40
N GLY A 37 24.15 -17.59 -16.14
CA GLY A 37 25.33 -18.05 -15.41
C GLY A 37 26.20 -16.93 -14.82
N PHE A 38 25.65 -15.73 -14.59
CA PHE A 38 26.40 -14.60 -14.03
C PHE A 38 26.47 -14.59 -12.50
N TYR A 39 25.74 -15.48 -11.81
CA TYR A 39 25.77 -15.61 -10.34
C TYR A 39 26.74 -16.67 -9.79
N SER A 40 27.78 -17.01 -10.54
CA SER A 40 28.85 -17.87 -10.03
C SER A 40 29.63 -17.20 -8.90
N ASP A 41 29.79 -15.87 -8.96
CA ASP A 41 30.41 -15.06 -7.93
C ASP A 41 29.91 -13.59 -8.02
N GLY A 42 30.04 -12.86 -6.90
CA GLY A 42 29.53 -11.49 -6.80
C GLY A 42 30.22 -10.48 -7.72
N ARG A 43 31.50 -10.68 -8.07
CA ARG A 43 32.23 -9.77 -8.97
C ARG A 43 31.73 -9.91 -10.39
N LYS A 44 31.52 -11.14 -10.85
CA LYS A 44 30.95 -11.42 -12.17
C LYS A 44 29.53 -10.85 -12.29
N ALA A 45 28.72 -11.00 -11.24
CA ALA A 45 27.38 -10.41 -11.19
C ALA A 45 27.42 -8.87 -11.27
N SER A 46 28.26 -8.22 -10.45
CA SER A 46 28.43 -6.76 -10.49
C SER A 46 28.88 -6.28 -11.87
N ALA A 47 29.94 -6.88 -12.43
CA ALA A 47 30.47 -6.50 -13.74
C ALA A 47 29.48 -6.74 -14.89
N PHE A 48 28.51 -7.64 -14.72
CA PHE A 48 27.41 -7.79 -15.67
C PHE A 48 26.43 -6.62 -15.56
N TYR A 49 25.98 -6.28 -14.34
CA TYR A 49 25.05 -5.16 -14.13
C TYR A 49 25.66 -3.81 -14.51
N ASP A 50 26.94 -3.60 -14.23
CA ASP A 50 27.65 -2.36 -14.61
C ASP A 50 27.70 -2.18 -16.14
N ARG A 51 27.97 -3.27 -16.88
CA ARG A 51 27.91 -3.24 -18.35
C ARG A 51 26.50 -3.00 -18.87
N LEU A 52 25.52 -3.74 -18.35
CA LEU A 52 24.13 -3.58 -18.75
C LEU A 52 23.65 -2.13 -18.53
N ALA A 53 23.98 -1.54 -17.39
CA ALA A 53 23.67 -0.14 -17.08
C ALA A 53 24.35 0.81 -18.07
N ALA A 54 25.63 0.60 -18.39
CA ALA A 54 26.35 1.40 -19.36
C ALA A 54 25.76 1.31 -20.78
N GLU A 55 25.37 0.11 -21.22
CA GLU A 55 24.73 -0.11 -22.52
C GLU A 55 23.37 0.60 -22.63
N VAL A 56 22.55 0.53 -21.58
CA VAL A 56 21.25 1.23 -21.51
C VAL A 56 21.45 2.74 -21.54
N LEU A 57 22.37 3.27 -20.72
CA LEU A 57 22.66 4.70 -20.68
C LEU A 57 23.19 5.21 -22.03
N GLU A 58 24.05 4.44 -22.70
CA GLU A 58 24.56 4.80 -24.02
C GLU A 58 23.46 4.76 -25.09
N ALA A 59 22.55 3.79 -25.02
CA ALA A 59 21.38 3.76 -25.88
C ALA A 59 20.45 4.98 -25.66
N CYS A 60 20.27 5.43 -24.41
CA CYS A 60 19.56 6.68 -24.11
C CYS A 60 20.26 7.90 -24.72
N ARG A 61 21.58 8.06 -24.51
CA ARG A 61 22.34 9.21 -25.04
C ARG A 61 22.35 9.25 -26.57
N ALA A 62 22.42 8.08 -27.21
CA ALA A 62 22.37 7.96 -28.66
C ALA A 62 20.96 8.13 -29.24
N GLY A 63 19.92 8.37 -28.42
CA GLY A 63 18.54 8.50 -28.86
C GLY A 63 17.93 7.21 -29.42
N ARG A 64 18.53 6.04 -29.11
CA ARG A 64 18.01 4.72 -29.50
C ARG A 64 16.88 4.23 -28.60
N LEU A 65 16.80 4.76 -27.39
CA LEU A 65 15.73 4.54 -26.43
C LEU A 65 15.12 5.88 -26.03
N ASP A 66 13.79 5.91 -25.89
CA ASP A 66 13.09 7.03 -25.27
C ASP A 66 13.26 6.93 -23.76
N CYS A 67 14.14 7.78 -23.22
CA CYS A 67 14.49 7.78 -21.81
C CYS A 67 14.01 9.08 -21.17
N SER A 68 13.42 8.97 -20.00
CA SER A 68 13.09 10.10 -19.14
C SER A 68 13.95 10.08 -17.89
N GLU A 69 14.38 11.25 -17.42
CA GLU A 69 15.01 11.36 -16.11
C GLU A 69 13.93 11.25 -15.03
N PRO A 70 13.94 10.21 -14.20
CA PRO A 70 12.98 10.10 -13.12
C PRO A 70 13.30 11.15 -12.06
N VAL A 71 12.28 11.91 -11.65
CA VAL A 71 12.41 12.89 -10.55
C VAL A 71 12.67 12.19 -9.21
N LEU A 72 12.21 10.94 -9.06
CA LEU A 72 12.41 10.11 -7.88
C LEU A 72 12.85 8.70 -8.29
N PRO A 73 13.82 8.09 -7.57
CA PRO A 73 14.19 6.69 -7.79
C PRO A 73 12.96 5.78 -7.71
N PHE A 74 12.87 4.81 -8.62
CA PHE A 74 11.79 3.80 -8.68
C PHE A 74 10.38 4.34 -8.97
N VAL A 75 10.23 5.62 -9.33
CA VAL A 75 8.98 6.18 -9.83
C VAL A 75 9.12 6.42 -11.32
N THR A 76 8.35 5.69 -12.13
CA THR A 76 8.25 5.96 -13.57
C THR A 76 7.70 7.37 -13.78
N GLY A 77 8.21 8.09 -14.78
CA GLY A 77 7.78 9.47 -15.05
C GLY A 77 6.26 9.62 -15.09
N LEU A 78 5.74 10.67 -14.45
CA LEU A 78 4.30 11.01 -14.47
C LEU A 78 3.90 11.46 -15.88
N ASN A 79 3.49 10.51 -16.71
CA ASN A 79 2.90 10.80 -18.02
C ASN A 79 1.36 10.85 -17.95
N ARG A 80 0.72 11.41 -18.98
CA ARG A 80 -0.75 11.52 -19.03
C ARG A 80 -1.47 10.17 -18.92
N GLU A 81 -0.83 9.11 -19.39
CA GLU A 81 -1.37 7.75 -19.39
C GLU A 81 -1.42 7.16 -17.97
N THR A 82 -0.48 7.55 -17.09
CA THR A 82 -0.37 7.02 -15.72
C THR A 82 -1.22 7.82 -14.71
N ILE A 83 -1.50 9.10 -14.98
CA ILE A 83 -2.27 9.96 -14.05
C ILE A 83 -3.69 9.41 -13.79
N ARG A 84 -4.40 8.96 -14.84
CA ARG A 84 -5.76 8.43 -14.70
C ARG A 84 -5.79 7.15 -13.84
N PRO A 85 -4.95 6.13 -14.09
CA PRO A 85 -4.79 4.98 -13.21
C PRO A 85 -4.48 5.38 -11.76
N ILE A 86 -3.54 6.31 -11.53
CA ILE A 86 -3.20 6.77 -10.18
C ILE A 86 -4.43 7.36 -9.49
N ALA A 87 -5.17 8.27 -10.15
CA ALA A 87 -6.35 8.91 -9.56
C ALA A 87 -7.45 7.88 -9.21
N LEU A 88 -7.69 6.91 -10.09
CA LEU A 88 -8.64 5.83 -9.84
C LEU A 88 -8.19 4.93 -8.69
N SER A 89 -6.90 4.57 -8.65
CA SER A 89 -6.31 3.79 -7.55
C SER A 89 -6.34 4.55 -6.23
N LEU A 90 -6.23 5.87 -6.25
CA LEU A 90 -6.32 6.73 -5.07
C LEU A 90 -7.73 6.70 -4.49
N LEU A 91 -8.75 6.91 -5.34
CA LEU A 91 -10.16 6.78 -4.93
C LEU A 91 -10.49 5.38 -4.42
N ARG A 92 -9.98 4.34 -5.10
CA ARG A 92 -10.16 2.95 -4.68
C ARG A 92 -9.52 2.69 -3.32
N SER A 93 -8.31 3.20 -3.08
CA SER A 93 -7.59 3.07 -1.81
C SER A 93 -8.28 3.80 -0.66
N ILE A 94 -8.76 5.03 -0.90
CA ILE A 94 -9.57 5.79 0.08
C ILE A 94 -10.83 5.01 0.43
N ARG A 95 -11.57 4.54 -0.58
CA ARG A 95 -12.79 3.76 -0.38
C ARG A 95 -12.50 2.46 0.38
N PHE A 96 -11.46 1.73 -0.01
CA PHE A 96 -11.05 0.47 0.62
C PHE A 96 -10.82 0.64 2.12
N MET A 97 -10.10 1.71 2.49
CA MET A 97 -9.81 2.04 3.89
C MET A 97 -11.06 2.54 4.63
N ALA A 98 -11.79 3.51 4.06
CA ALA A 98 -12.96 4.10 4.69
C ALA A 98 -14.08 3.07 4.94
N LEU A 99 -14.26 2.10 4.04
CA LEU A 99 -15.26 1.05 4.16
C LEU A 99 -14.76 -0.22 4.86
N TYR A 100 -13.50 -0.24 5.33
CA TYR A 100 -12.87 -1.45 5.90
C TYR A 100 -13.09 -2.68 4.99
N GLU A 101 -12.87 -2.52 3.68
CA GLU A 101 -13.08 -3.59 2.72
C GLU A 101 -12.12 -4.76 3.02
N ARG A 102 -12.64 -5.99 2.86
CA ARG A 102 -11.90 -7.24 3.09
C ARG A 102 -11.32 -7.41 4.51
N PHE A 103 -11.86 -6.72 5.52
CA PHE A 103 -11.62 -7.10 6.90
C PHE A 103 -12.25 -8.46 7.19
N ASP A 104 -11.41 -9.44 7.47
CA ASP A 104 -11.83 -10.77 7.93
C ASP A 104 -11.04 -11.13 9.20
N PRO A 105 -11.71 -11.38 10.34
CA PRO A 105 -11.03 -11.82 11.56
C PRO A 105 -10.52 -13.26 11.47
N ILE A 106 -10.92 -14.02 10.45
CA ILE A 106 -10.53 -15.41 10.26
C ILE A 106 -9.18 -15.45 9.53
N VAL A 107 -8.22 -16.17 10.12
CA VAL A 107 -6.93 -16.43 9.49
C VAL A 107 -7.14 -17.54 8.45
N PRO A 108 -6.86 -17.30 7.16
CA PRO A 108 -7.00 -18.35 6.16
C PRO A 108 -6.00 -19.48 6.42
N PRO A 109 -6.32 -20.73 6.04
CA PRO A 109 -5.41 -21.86 6.20
C PRO A 109 -4.11 -21.60 5.44
N SER A 110 -3.00 -22.13 5.94
CA SER A 110 -1.73 -21.98 5.23
C SER A 110 -1.76 -22.76 3.93
N THR A 111 -1.24 -22.16 2.87
CA THR A 111 -1.06 -22.82 1.59
C THR A 111 0.22 -23.65 1.57
N GLY A 112 0.21 -24.80 0.89
CA GLY A 112 1.36 -25.70 0.75
C GLY A 112 1.14 -27.07 1.37
N ASN A 113 2.08 -27.99 1.13
CA ASN A 113 2.03 -29.34 1.72
C ASN A 113 2.66 -29.37 3.12
N GLU A 114 2.44 -30.47 3.84
CA GLU A 114 2.98 -30.69 5.19
C GLU A 114 4.51 -30.54 5.26
N PHE A 115 5.22 -30.95 4.20
CA PHE A 115 6.66 -30.77 4.09
C PHE A 115 7.07 -29.29 4.13
N SER A 116 6.39 -28.45 3.36
CA SER A 116 6.65 -27.00 3.31
C SER A 116 6.36 -26.34 4.66
N GLN A 117 5.31 -26.77 5.35
CA GLN A 117 4.97 -26.29 6.69
C GLN A 117 6.00 -26.71 7.74
N THR A 118 6.50 -27.93 7.65
CA THR A 118 7.54 -28.43 8.55
C THR A 118 8.83 -27.63 8.35
N LYS A 119 9.23 -27.41 7.09
CA LYS A 119 10.38 -26.57 6.76
C LYS A 119 10.22 -25.14 7.26
N PHE A 120 9.05 -24.54 7.07
CA PHE A 120 8.74 -23.22 7.61
C PHE A 120 8.94 -23.19 9.13
N ARG A 121 8.31 -24.12 9.85
CA ARG A 121 8.40 -24.23 11.32
C ARG A 121 9.83 -24.38 11.81
N LEU A 122 10.65 -25.17 11.13
CA LEU A 122 12.07 -25.37 11.47
C LEU A 122 12.90 -24.10 11.26
N LEU A 123 12.63 -23.33 10.21
CA LEU A 123 13.39 -22.13 9.87
C LEU A 123 12.97 -20.91 10.71
N THR A 124 11.67 -20.75 10.96
CA THR A 124 11.13 -19.56 11.62
C THR A 124 10.85 -19.74 13.11
N GLY A 125 10.81 -21.00 13.58
CA GLY A 125 10.36 -21.33 14.94
C GLY A 125 8.86 -21.09 15.17
N SER A 126 8.10 -20.67 14.17
CA SER A 126 6.68 -20.34 14.29
C SER A 126 5.78 -21.42 13.70
N ARG A 127 4.62 -21.65 14.32
CA ARG A 127 3.62 -22.59 13.79
C ARG A 127 2.82 -21.90 12.68
N PRO A 128 2.76 -22.47 11.46
CA PRO A 128 1.88 -21.97 10.41
C PRO A 128 0.41 -22.18 10.80
N ALA A 129 -0.50 -21.41 10.19
CA ALA A 129 -1.93 -21.69 10.31
C ALA A 129 -2.23 -23.09 9.77
N PRO A 130 -3.07 -23.90 10.44
CA PRO A 130 -3.31 -25.28 10.03
C PRO A 130 -3.95 -25.41 8.64
N LEU A 131 -3.78 -26.59 8.03
CA LEU A 131 -4.16 -26.89 6.65
C LEU A 131 -5.66 -27.08 6.43
N ASP A 132 -6.31 -27.67 7.43
CA ASP A 132 -7.71 -28.08 7.44
C ASP A 132 -8.67 -26.91 7.71
N GLY A 133 -8.15 -25.69 7.92
CA GLY A 133 -8.96 -24.54 8.33
C GLY A 133 -9.53 -24.69 9.74
N GLU A 134 -9.23 -25.77 10.47
CA GLU A 134 -9.83 -26.06 11.77
C GLU A 134 -9.17 -25.29 12.91
N GLY A 135 -7.90 -24.90 12.78
CA GLY A 135 -7.25 -24.05 13.78
C GLY A 135 -7.55 -22.58 13.54
N GLY A 136 -8.80 -22.19 13.78
CA GLY A 136 -9.19 -20.83 13.49
C GLY A 136 -10.61 -20.41 13.83
N GLN A 137 -11.03 -20.66 15.08
CA GLN A 137 -11.70 -19.59 15.85
C GLN A 137 -13.24 -19.49 15.67
N GLU A 138 -14.02 -20.54 15.94
CA GLU A 138 -15.46 -20.40 16.31
C GLU A 138 -15.62 -20.02 17.79
N GLY A 139 -14.94 -18.96 18.22
CA GLY A 139 -14.92 -18.52 19.61
C GLY A 139 -15.59 -17.16 19.79
N VAL A 140 -15.95 -16.81 21.03
CA VAL A 140 -16.47 -15.49 21.42
C VAL A 140 -15.60 -14.34 20.84
N ARG A 141 -14.28 -14.55 20.74
CA ARG A 141 -13.34 -13.59 20.14
C ARG A 141 -13.64 -13.24 18.67
N THR A 142 -13.91 -14.21 17.80
CA THR A 142 -14.23 -13.89 16.38
C THR A 142 -15.57 -13.22 16.27
N SER A 143 -16.55 -13.60 17.10
CA SER A 143 -17.84 -12.93 17.17
C SER A 143 -17.67 -11.46 17.53
N ILE A 144 -16.88 -11.14 18.56
CA ILE A 144 -16.56 -9.75 18.94
C ILE A 144 -15.87 -9.01 17.80
N MET A 145 -14.84 -9.61 17.19
CA MET A 145 -14.11 -8.97 16.08
C MET A 145 -14.99 -8.75 14.84
N ARG A 146 -15.90 -9.67 14.54
CA ARG A 146 -16.87 -9.54 13.45
C ARG A 146 -17.84 -8.39 13.70
N ILE A 147 -18.38 -8.28 14.92
CA ILE A 147 -19.26 -7.18 15.32
C ILE A 147 -18.51 -5.85 15.22
N ALA A 148 -17.29 -5.78 15.75
CA ALA A 148 -16.44 -4.59 15.65
C ALA A 148 -16.18 -4.22 14.18
N GLY A 149 -15.87 -5.19 13.32
CA GLY A 149 -15.67 -4.97 11.89
C GLY A 149 -16.90 -4.38 11.19
N VAL A 150 -18.10 -4.90 11.50
CA VAL A 150 -19.37 -4.36 10.98
C VAL A 150 -19.59 -2.93 11.47
N ALA A 151 -19.34 -2.67 12.76
CA ALA A 151 -19.45 -1.34 13.33
C ALA A 151 -18.49 -0.36 12.63
N TYR A 152 -17.20 -0.70 12.49
CA TYR A 152 -16.23 0.15 11.80
C TYR A 152 -16.62 0.41 10.34
N ARG A 153 -17.11 -0.59 9.62
CA ARG A 153 -17.55 -0.46 8.23
C ARG A 153 -18.69 0.55 8.05
N PHE A 154 -19.57 0.70 9.05
CA PHE A 154 -20.68 1.65 9.00
C PHE A 154 -20.33 3.01 9.61
N LEU A 155 -19.69 3.05 10.79
CA LEU A 155 -19.37 4.28 11.49
C LEU A 155 -18.27 5.09 10.80
N THR A 156 -17.18 4.43 10.36
CA THR A 156 -16.01 5.12 9.82
C THR A 156 -16.32 6.03 8.63
N PRO A 157 -17.07 5.60 7.57
CA PRO A 157 -17.33 6.49 6.44
C PRO A 157 -18.18 7.70 6.85
N VAL A 158 -19.15 7.51 7.75
CA VAL A 158 -19.99 8.60 8.27
C VAL A 158 -19.15 9.60 9.07
N LEU A 159 -18.33 9.09 10.00
CA LEU A 159 -17.45 9.92 10.82
C LEU A 159 -16.40 10.65 9.99
N LEU A 160 -15.84 10.02 8.96
CA LEU A 160 -14.84 10.63 8.07
C LEU A 160 -15.45 11.79 7.27
N VAL A 161 -16.64 11.58 6.68
CA VAL A 161 -17.37 12.62 5.93
C VAL A 161 -17.79 13.77 6.84
N ALA A 162 -18.13 13.51 8.11
CA ALA A 162 -18.47 14.56 9.08
C ALA A 162 -17.24 15.30 9.63
N SER A 163 -16.12 14.59 9.86
CA SER A 163 -14.91 15.14 10.46
C SER A 163 -14.18 16.10 9.54
N LEU A 164 -14.15 15.85 8.22
CA LEU A 164 -13.48 16.74 7.27
C LEU A 164 -14.04 18.19 7.28
N PRO A 165 -15.36 18.42 7.13
CA PRO A 165 -15.97 19.74 7.28
C PRO A 165 -15.79 20.32 8.67
N ALA A 166 -15.92 19.52 9.73
CA ALA A 166 -15.75 19.97 11.12
C ALA A 166 -14.33 20.51 11.36
N TRP A 167 -13.31 19.78 10.91
CA TRP A 167 -11.91 20.19 11.00
C TRP A 167 -11.65 21.48 10.22
N MET A 168 -12.15 21.57 8.98
CA MET A 168 -12.04 22.79 8.15
C MET A 168 -12.74 23.99 8.79
N PHE A 169 -13.88 23.79 9.43
CA PHE A 169 -14.63 24.82 10.13
C PHE A 169 -13.88 25.34 11.37
N VAL A 170 -13.32 24.44 12.19
CA VAL A 170 -12.49 24.81 13.34
C VAL A 170 -11.26 25.58 12.87
N LEU A 171 -10.62 25.14 11.79
CA LEU A 171 -9.47 25.80 11.19
C LEU A 171 -9.82 27.22 10.69
N ALA A 172 -10.94 27.37 9.98
CA ALA A 172 -11.39 28.66 9.42
C ALA A 172 -11.79 29.68 10.50
N ARG A 173 -12.27 29.22 11.67
CA ARG A 173 -12.62 30.10 12.80
C ARG A 173 -11.41 30.58 13.60
N ARG A 174 -10.24 29.96 13.42
CA ARG A 174 -9.02 30.35 14.13
C ARG A 174 -8.43 31.60 13.49
N ARG A 175 -8.08 32.57 14.33
CA ARG A 175 -7.37 33.77 13.87
C ARG A 175 -5.94 33.37 13.47
N PRO A 176 -5.43 33.77 12.29
CA PRO A 176 -4.15 33.29 11.76
C PRO A 176 -2.90 33.69 12.59
N TRP A 177 -3.09 34.51 13.63
CA TRP A 177 -2.05 35.05 14.50
C TRP A 177 -1.97 34.34 15.86
N ARG A 178 -2.77 33.29 16.09
CA ARG A 178 -2.70 32.45 17.30
C ARG A 178 -2.04 31.11 16.98
N SER A 179 -1.20 30.63 17.89
CA SER A 179 -0.58 29.30 17.81
C SER A 179 -1.63 28.22 17.55
N PRO A 180 -1.39 27.26 16.64
CA PRO A 180 -2.27 26.13 16.46
C PRO A 180 -2.39 25.36 17.77
N SER A 181 -3.60 24.87 18.08
CA SER A 181 -3.79 24.01 19.23
C SER A 181 -3.22 22.62 18.94
N ALA A 182 -2.78 21.91 19.98
CA ALA A 182 -2.12 20.61 19.83
C ALA A 182 -3.02 19.60 19.10
N GLU A 183 -4.34 19.67 19.29
CA GLU A 183 -5.34 18.78 18.69
C GLU A 183 -5.45 19.01 17.17
N LEU A 184 -5.42 20.27 16.73
CA LEU A 184 -5.44 20.61 15.30
C LEU A 184 -4.16 20.18 14.61
N ALA A 185 -3.01 20.38 15.26
CA ALA A 185 -1.73 19.91 14.74
C ALA A 185 -1.69 18.38 14.65
N LEU A 186 -2.21 17.68 15.66
CA LEU A 186 -2.31 16.22 15.67
C LEU A 186 -3.25 15.73 14.55
N ALA A 187 -4.44 16.30 14.42
CA ALA A 187 -5.38 15.99 13.34
C ALA A 187 -4.75 16.24 11.96
N ALA A 188 -4.09 17.38 11.76
CA ALA A 188 -3.41 17.69 10.50
C ALA A 188 -2.31 16.68 10.17
N SER A 189 -1.46 16.35 11.15
CA SER A 189 -0.37 15.39 10.98
C SER A 189 -0.89 13.98 10.66
N ALA A 190 -1.96 13.55 11.33
CA ALA A 190 -2.61 12.26 11.09
C ALA A 190 -3.26 12.20 9.70
N LEU A 191 -3.92 13.30 9.28
CA LEU A 191 -4.47 13.42 7.93
C LEU A 191 -3.38 13.34 6.86
N VAL A 192 -2.26 14.06 7.04
CA VAL A 192 -1.13 14.03 6.11
C VAL A 192 -0.50 12.64 6.04
N ALA A 193 -0.30 11.98 7.19
CA ALA A 193 0.23 10.62 7.25
C ALA A 193 -0.69 9.62 6.53
N MET A 194 -2.00 9.71 6.79
CA MET A 194 -3.02 8.89 6.14
C MET A 194 -3.03 9.10 4.61
N VAL A 195 -3.08 10.36 4.16
CA VAL A 195 -3.09 10.71 2.73
C VAL A 195 -1.80 10.24 2.05
N SER A 196 -0.64 10.41 2.70
CA SER A 196 0.65 9.96 2.18
C SER A 196 0.69 8.43 2.03
N SER A 197 0.23 7.69 3.04
CA SER A 197 0.15 6.23 2.98
C SER A 197 -0.77 5.76 1.84
N VAL A 198 -1.93 6.38 1.68
CA VAL A 198 -2.88 6.08 0.60
C VAL A 198 -2.28 6.41 -0.76
N ALA A 199 -1.61 7.56 -0.90
CA ALA A 199 -0.99 7.99 -2.14
C ALA A 199 0.14 7.04 -2.59
N ILE A 200 0.98 6.59 -1.66
CA ILE A 200 2.04 5.61 -1.95
C ILE A 200 1.43 4.28 -2.42
N VAL A 201 0.42 3.76 -1.73
CA VAL A 201 -0.24 2.51 -2.13
C VAL A 201 -0.92 2.64 -3.49
N ALA A 202 -1.60 3.76 -3.74
CA ALA A 202 -2.24 4.04 -5.02
C ALA A 202 -1.24 4.14 -6.17
N LEU A 203 -0.06 4.73 -5.92
CA LEU A 203 1.03 4.79 -6.87
C LEU A 203 1.53 3.37 -7.21
N ILE A 204 1.82 2.56 -6.19
CA ILE A 204 2.30 1.18 -6.37
C ILE A 204 1.27 0.32 -7.12
N GLU A 205 -0.01 0.43 -6.77
CA GLU A 205 -1.12 -0.25 -7.46
C GLU A 205 -1.15 0.10 -8.95
N ALA A 206 -0.95 1.38 -9.29
CA ALA A 206 -1.00 1.86 -10.66
C ALA A 206 0.24 1.48 -11.48
N THR A 207 1.43 1.40 -10.85
CA THR A 207 2.71 1.29 -11.59
C THR A 207 3.40 -0.06 -11.48
N SER A 208 3.08 -0.87 -10.47
CA SER A 208 3.97 -1.96 -10.08
C SER A 208 3.27 -3.31 -9.91
N PHE A 209 2.31 -3.41 -9.00
CA PHE A 209 1.60 -4.65 -8.67
C PHE A 209 0.35 -4.34 -7.84
N PRO A 210 -0.61 -5.28 -7.71
CA PRO A 210 -1.78 -5.08 -6.86
C PRO A 210 -1.39 -4.86 -5.39
N ALA A 211 -1.47 -3.62 -4.94
CA ALA A 211 -1.08 -3.14 -3.63
C ALA A 211 -2.29 -2.76 -2.75
N ILE A 212 -3.50 -2.64 -3.30
CA ILE A 212 -4.70 -2.33 -2.49
C ILE A 212 -5.14 -3.57 -1.71
N THR A 213 -4.48 -3.78 -0.57
CA THR A 213 -4.73 -4.85 0.39
C THR A 213 -4.67 -4.32 1.80
N ILE A 214 -5.28 -5.03 2.75
CA ILE A 214 -5.24 -4.68 4.17
C ILE A 214 -3.80 -4.56 4.70
N ARG A 215 -2.88 -5.37 4.16
CA ARG A 215 -1.48 -5.40 4.60
C ARG A 215 -0.75 -4.11 4.27
N TYR A 216 -0.98 -3.51 3.10
CA TYR A 216 -0.29 -2.27 2.72
C TYR A 216 -0.95 -1.02 3.28
N LEU A 217 -2.26 -1.06 3.52
CA LEU A 217 -3.02 0.06 4.09
C LEU A 217 -3.12 0.03 5.63
N HIS A 218 -2.55 -0.98 6.30
CA HIS A 218 -2.68 -1.16 7.76
C HIS A 218 -2.25 0.07 8.56
N ALA A 219 -1.20 0.78 8.12
CA ALA A 219 -0.70 2.00 8.76
C ALA A 219 -1.65 3.20 8.66
N GLY A 220 -2.56 3.21 7.68
CA GLY A 220 -3.55 4.27 7.49
C GLY A 220 -4.69 4.25 8.52
N TYR A 221 -5.08 3.07 8.99
CA TYR A 221 -6.19 2.91 9.95
C TYR A 221 -5.96 3.59 11.32
N PRO A 222 -4.82 3.42 12.01
CA PRO A 222 -4.60 4.15 13.27
C PRO A 222 -4.56 5.67 13.05
N MET A 223 -4.00 6.14 11.93
CA MET A 223 -3.97 7.57 11.60
C MET A 223 -5.38 8.12 11.35
N LEU A 224 -6.23 7.33 10.70
CA LEU A 224 -7.64 7.66 10.52
C LEU A 224 -8.34 7.82 11.88
N ILE A 225 -8.15 6.88 12.81
CA ILE A 225 -8.76 6.96 14.15
C ILE A 225 -8.27 8.20 14.90
N VAL A 226 -6.96 8.48 14.89
CA VAL A 226 -6.39 9.69 15.51
C VAL A 226 -7.00 10.95 14.91
N PHE A 227 -7.13 11.03 13.59
CA PHE A 227 -7.78 12.16 12.92
C PHE A 227 -9.23 12.36 13.39
N LEU A 228 -10.02 11.29 13.48
CA LEU A 228 -11.41 11.36 13.92
C LEU A 228 -11.53 11.84 15.37
N VAL A 229 -10.72 11.29 16.28
CA VAL A 229 -10.76 11.63 17.70
C VAL A 229 -10.28 13.07 17.94
N SER A 230 -9.13 13.46 17.37
CA SER A 230 -8.58 14.81 17.55
C SER A 230 -9.47 15.89 16.94
N THR A 231 -10.17 15.59 15.85
CA THR A 231 -11.15 16.52 15.27
C THR A 231 -12.36 16.71 16.18
N CYS A 232 -12.85 15.64 16.80
CA CYS A 232 -13.95 15.70 17.76
C CYS A 232 -13.60 16.57 18.97
N GLU A 233 -12.41 16.37 19.55
CA GLU A 233 -11.92 17.18 20.67
C GLU A 233 -11.76 18.66 20.30
N ALA A 234 -11.18 18.94 19.12
CA ALA A 234 -11.01 20.30 18.63
C ALA A 234 -12.36 21.01 18.40
N LEU A 235 -13.39 20.28 17.96
CA LEU A 235 -14.74 20.79 17.78
C LEU A 235 -15.39 21.12 19.14
N ILE A 236 -15.30 20.21 20.12
CA ILE A 236 -15.83 20.40 21.47
C ILE A 236 -15.19 21.63 22.12
N GLY A 237 -13.86 21.75 22.09
CA GLY A 237 -13.16 22.92 22.66
C GLY A 237 -13.52 24.24 21.98
N SER A 238 -13.81 24.21 20.67
CA SER A 238 -14.25 25.39 19.93
C SER A 238 -15.68 25.83 20.25
N CYS A 239 -16.54 24.90 20.71
CA CYS A 239 -17.88 25.21 21.19
C CYS A 239 -17.87 25.75 22.63
N VAL A 240 -17.09 25.12 23.53
CA VAL A 240 -17.01 25.52 24.95
C VAL A 240 -16.40 26.93 25.11
N SER A 241 -15.39 27.29 24.31
CA SER A 241 -14.77 28.62 24.38
C SER A 241 -15.63 29.80 23.91
N ARG A 242 -16.90 29.56 23.52
CA ARG A 242 -17.87 30.59 23.12
C ARG A 242 -18.83 31.02 24.23
N GLU A 243 -18.86 30.30 25.34
CA GLU A 243 -19.56 30.70 26.58
C GLU A 243 -18.62 31.47 27.50
#